data_AF-A0A259HF50-F1
#
_entry.id   AF-A0A259HF50-F1
#
_cell.length_a   1.000
_cell.length_b   1.000
_cell.length_c   1.000
_cell.angle_alpha   90.00
_cell.angle_beta   90.00
_cell.angle_gamma   90.00
#
_symmetry.space_group_name_H-M   'P 1'
#
loop_
_entity.id
_entity.type
_entity.pdbx_description
1 polymer ?
#
loop_
_entity_poly.entity_id
_entity_poly.type
_entity_poly.pdbx_seq_one_letter_code
_entity_poly.pdbx_strand_id
1 'polypeptide(L)' 'MLGEFKAFIARGNVLDLAVGVIIGAAFGKIVASLTDDVIMPVISAATGGVDFSQKFVLLGAIPADYKGEMTY' A
#
# COMPACT_ATOMS: atom_id res chain seq x y z
N MET A 1 3.95 -33.42 19.30
CA MET A 1 4.13 -32.40 18.24
C MET A 1 2.84 -32.01 17.52
N LEU A 2 2.31 -32.79 16.56
CA LEU A 2 1.09 -32.39 15.82
C LEU A 2 -0.17 -32.25 16.71
N GLY A 3 -0.34 -33.13 17.70
CA GLY A 3 -1.43 -33.04 18.67
C GLY A 3 -1.33 -31.82 19.60
N GLU A 4 -0.11 -31.49 20.04
CA GLU A 4 0.17 -30.31 20.88
C GLU A 4 -0.01 -29.01 20.09
N PHE A 5 0.40 -29.00 18.81
CA PHE A 5 0.16 -27.88 17.91
C PHE A 5 -1.34 -27.66 17.69
N LYS A 6 -2.12 -28.74 17.49
CA LYS A 6 -3.59 -28.67 17.40
C LYS A 6 -4.22 -28.12 18.68
N ALA A 7 -3.74 -28.54 19.85
CA ALA A 7 -4.20 -28.01 21.13
C ALA A 7 -3.79 -26.53 21.35
N PHE A 8 -2.65 -26.12 20.81
CA PHE A 8 -2.17 -24.74 20.87
C PHE A 8 -3.01 -23.79 20.01
N ILE A 9 -3.28 -24.14 18.75
CA ILE A 9 -4.14 -23.33 17.85
C ILE A 9 -5.62 -23.39 18.22
N ALA A 10 -6.07 -24.45 18.90
CA ALA A 10 -7.43 -24.52 19.45
C ALA A 10 -7.65 -23.55 20.64
N ARG A 11 -6.60 -22.91 21.15
CA ARG A 11 -6.75 -21.79 22.09
C ARG A 11 -7.36 -20.61 21.33
N GLY A 12 -8.60 -20.27 21.66
CA GLY A 12 -9.35 -19.19 20.99
C GLY A 12 -8.57 -17.88 20.86
N ASN A 13 -7.80 -17.47 21.88
CA ASN A 13 -7.05 -16.21 21.83
C ASN A 13 -5.95 -16.17 20.74
N VAL A 14 -5.39 -17.32 20.34
CA VAL A 14 -4.34 -17.41 19.31
C VAL A 14 -5.00 -17.42 17.94
N LEU A 15 -6.08 -18.19 17.79
CA LEU A 15 -6.81 -18.30 16.54
C LEU A 15 -7.45 -16.97 16.14
N ASP A 16 -8.12 -16.30 17.09
CA ASP A 16 -8.79 -15.02 16.83
C ASP A 16 -7.78 -13.92 16.49
N LEU A 17 -6.63 -13.91 17.16
CA LEU A 17 -5.53 -12.99 16.84
C LEU A 17 -4.95 -13.26 15.45
N ALA A 18 -4.73 -14.52 15.10
CA ALA A 18 -4.21 -14.89 13.78
C ALA A 18 -5.19 -14.48 12.65
N VAL A 19 -6.49 -14.71 12.84
CA VAL A 19 -7.54 -14.30 11.91
C VAL A 19 -7.58 -12.77 11.78
N GLY A 20 -7.50 -12.04 12.90
CA GLY A 20 -7.47 -10.58 12.90
C GLY A 20 -6.29 -10.00 12.12
N VAL A 21 -5.09 -10.56 12.28
CA VAL A 21 -3.89 -10.12 11.53
C VAL A 21 -4.02 -10.40 10.04
N ILE A 22 -4.53 -11.58 9.64
CA ILE A 22 -4.72 -11.94 8.23
C ILE A 22 -5.73 -11.01 7.57
N ILE A 23 -6.87 -10.75 8.24
CA ILE A 23 -7.88 -9.82 7.73
C ILE A 23 -7.31 -8.42 7.63
N GLY A 24 -6.59 -7.93 8.65
CA GLY A 24 -5.97 -6.61 8.62
C GLY A 24 -4.98 -6.44 7.46
N ALA A 25 -4.12 -7.44 7.23
CA ALA A 25 -3.15 -7.43 6.14
C ALA A 25 -3.81 -7.49 4.75
N ALA A 26 -4.86 -8.30 4.60
CA ALA A 26 -5.59 -8.42 3.34
C ALA A 26 -6.44 -7.17 3.05
N PHE A 27 -7.15 -6.65 4.05
CA PHE A 27 -8.02 -5.49 3.91
C PHE A 27 -7.24 -4.22 3.60
N GLY A 28 -6.03 -4.06 4.15
CA GLY A 28 -5.13 -2.96 3.78
C GLY A 28 -4.84 -2.91 2.28
N LYS A 29 -4.62 -4.07 1.63
CA LYS A 29 -4.40 -4.13 0.18
C LYS A 29 -5.66 -3.77 -0.62
N ILE A 30 -6.83 -4.14 -0.13
CA ILE A 30 -8.11 -3.78 -0.77
C ILE A 30 -8.31 -2.27 -0.72
N VAL A 31 -8.07 -1.65 0.43
CA VAL A 31 -8.17 -0.18 0.59
C VAL A 31 -7.13 0.54 -0.26
N ALA A 32 -5.90 0.02 -0.34
CA ALA A 32 -4.85 0.57 -1.19
C ALA A 32 -5.26 0.54 -2.67
N SER A 33 -5.66 -0.61 -3.20
CA SER A 33 -6.12 -0.73 -4.60
C SER A 33 -7.34 0.15 -4.88
N LEU A 34 -8.31 0.23 -3.96
CA LEU A 34 -9.44 1.16 -4.12
C LEU A 34 -8.95 2.62 -4.21
N THR A 35 -7.97 2.99 -3.40
CA THR A 35 -7.42 4.35 -3.40
C THR A 35 -6.67 4.62 -4.69
N ASP A 36 -5.74 3.76 -5.06
CA ASP A 36 -4.83 3.95 -6.19
C ASP A 36 -5.54 3.79 -7.54
N ASP A 37 -6.45 2.82 -7.66
CA ASP A 37 -7.06 2.47 -8.95
C ASP A 37 -8.38 3.20 -9.22
N VAL A 38 -9.04 3.72 -8.18
CA VAL A 38 -10.37 4.36 -8.31
C VAL A 38 -10.38 5.79 -7.81
N ILE A 39 -9.91 6.03 -6.58
CA ILE A 39 -9.99 7.36 -5.97
C ILE A 39 -8.98 8.32 -6.61
N MET A 40 -7.72 7.91 -6.75
CA MET A 40 -6.64 8.73 -7.32
C MET A 40 -6.91 9.17 -8.77
N PRO A 41 -7.42 8.32 -9.69
CA PRO A 41 -7.81 8.75 -11.04
C PRO A 41 -8.95 9.77 -11.06
N VAL A 42 -9.90 9.66 -10.13
CA VAL A 42 -11.00 10.63 -10.02
C VAL A 42 -10.50 11.97 -9.47
N ILE A 43 -9.62 11.94 -8.47
CA ILE A 43 -8.99 13.14 -7.92
C ILE A 43 -8.06 13.79 -8.94
N SER A 44 -7.27 13.00 -9.69
CA SER A 44 -6.38 13.53 -10.73
C SER A 44 -7.18 14.16 -11.86
N ALA A 45 -8.30 13.55 -12.29
CA ALA A 45 -9.21 14.15 -13.26
C ALA A 45 -9.81 15.48 -12.76
N ALA A 46 -10.22 15.55 -11.49
CA ALA A 46 -10.80 16.75 -10.90
C ALA A 46 -9.78 17.89 -10.68
N THR A 47 -8.50 17.56 -10.45
CA THR A 47 -7.41 18.53 -10.24
C THR A 47 -6.68 18.93 -11.53
N GLY A 48 -7.17 18.48 -12.70
CA GLY A 48 -6.67 18.90 -14.01
C GLY A 48 -5.58 18.00 -14.59
N GLY A 49 -5.59 16.70 -14.27
CA GLY A 49 -4.62 15.72 -14.77
C GLY A 49 -3.32 15.67 -13.98
N VAL A 50 -3.32 16.20 -12.75
CA VAL A 50 -2.12 16.16 -11.90
C VAL A 50 -1.96 14.75 -11.33
N ASP A 51 -0.95 14.04 -11.81
CA ASP A 51 -0.52 12.77 -11.24
C ASP A 51 0.33 13.03 -9.98
N PHE A 52 -0.25 12.81 -8.80
CA PHE A 52 0.45 12.96 -7.52
C PHE A 52 1.42 11.80 -7.23
N SER A 53 1.35 10.71 -7.98
CA SER A 53 2.36 9.65 -7.91
C SER A 53 3.70 10.10 -8.50
N GLN A 54 3.69 11.09 -9.41
CA GLN A 54 4.86 11.55 -10.15
C GLN A 54 5.16 13.04 -9.97
N LYS A 55 4.43 13.73 -9.09
CA LYS A 55 4.58 15.17 -8.90
C LYS A 55 5.84 15.52 -8.11
N PHE A 56 6.90 15.88 -8.83
CA PHE A 56 8.06 16.57 -8.24
C PHE A 56 8.09 18.04 -8.68
N VAL A 57 8.55 18.90 -7.78
CA VAL A 57 8.78 20.32 -8.08
C VAL A 57 10.27 20.56 -8.01
N LEU A 58 10.86 20.98 -9.13
CA LEU A 58 12.27 21.36 -9.20
C LEU A 58 12.50 22.61 -8.35
N LEU A 59 13.16 22.42 -7.21
CA LEU A 59 13.54 23.49 -6.29
C LEU A 59 14.87 24.17 -6.69
N GLY A 60 15.53 23.72 -7.76
CA GLY A 60 16.83 24.21 -8.22
C GLY A 60 17.35 23.53 -9.50
N ALA A 61 18.60 23.82 -9.87
CA ALA A 61 19.25 23.26 -11.06
C ALA A 61 19.61 21.78 -10.87
N ILE A 62 19.44 20.98 -11.93
CA ILE A 62 19.67 19.54 -11.89
C ILE A 62 21.19 19.26 -11.93
N PRO A 63 21.74 18.51 -10.96
CA PRO A 63 23.16 18.16 -10.93
C PRO A 63 23.58 17.35 -12.17
N ALA A 64 24.79 17.59 -12.68
CA ALA A 64 25.30 16.96 -13.90
C ALA A 64 25.50 15.43 -13.79
N ASP A 65 25.48 14.90 -12.57
CA ASP A 65 25.62 13.50 -12.19
C ASP A 65 24.28 12.81 -11.91
N TYR A 66 23.15 13.49 -12.11
CA TYR A 66 21.83 12.91 -11.98
C TYR A 66 21.58 11.85 -13.07
N LYS A 67 21.39 10.59 -12.66
CA LYS A 67 21.10 9.43 -13.52
C LYS A 67 19.67 8.91 -13.38
N GLY A 68 18.80 9.65 -12.69
CA GLY A 68 17.38 9.33 -12.61
C GLY A 68 16.65 9.75 -13.88
N GLU A 69 15.47 9.20 -14.13
CA GLU A 69 14.65 9.61 -15.27
C GLU A 69 14.13 11.05 -15.05
N MET A 70 14.49 11.93 -15.98
CA MET A 70 14.22 13.38 -15.98
C MET A 70 12.87 13.74 -16.60
N THR A 71 12.21 12.73 -17.16
CA THR A 71 10.92 12.80 -17.84
C THR A 71 10.11 11.61 -17.37
N TYR A 72 9.11 11.89 -16.54
CA TYR A 72 7.74 11.47 -16.78
C TYR A 72 6.84 12.66 -16.44
#